data_AF-A0A2V7NWF8-F1
#
_entry.id   AF-A0A2V7NWF8-F1
#
_cell.length_a   1.000
_cell.length_b   1.000
_cell.length_c   1.000
_cell.angle_alpha   90.00
_cell.angle_beta   90.00
_cell.angle_gamma   90.00
#
_symmetry.space_group_name_H-M   'P 1'
#
loop_
_entity.id
_entity.type
_entity.pdbx_description
1 polymer ?
#
loop_
_entity_poly.entity_id
_entity_poly.type
_entity_poly.pdbx_seq_one_letter_code
_entity_poly.pdbx_strand_id
1 'polypeptide(L)'
;MPPTRHLRRLAAGVAAVALAAVAACTNETTSPTSSNSNNPALSVPEANLLGEAVAADAESELDGATLSGGMFLPGLAGPIAPFASGTAFCTPTRTPSTPVDADGDRVPDAVHIEFTDCAFSSATEADTVRGAIDISDPTPTVADRSVKTAFTALTWVHVRDGRRRSLELDGSRETIRDASVISQVEKDFKSTYTFPDGSTASHDRNWNSTFTADAAGSIQPDARLPSGTLSIDGTSTWTRGTNSYSLTVSTDPVLHYNASCTVRPKFDAGTIKTTVTRNGTTSTVTIAFTACGQYTVTRS
;
A
#
# COMPACT_ATOMS: atom_id res chain seq x y z
N MET A 1 19.52 -30.75 -5.36
CA MET A 1 18.91 -29.50 -5.86
C MET A 1 17.40 -29.70 -5.93
N PRO A 2 16.60 -29.05 -5.08
CA PRO A 2 15.15 -29.01 -5.28
C PRO A 2 14.70 -27.68 -5.88
N PRO A 3 13.57 -27.65 -6.61
CA PRO A 3 13.28 -26.62 -7.61
C PRO A 3 12.58 -25.38 -7.02
N THR A 4 13.08 -24.21 -7.44
CA THR A 4 12.35 -22.99 -7.83
C THR A 4 11.13 -22.52 -7.01
N ARG A 5 11.42 -21.68 -6.00
CA ARG A 5 10.50 -20.86 -5.16
C ARG A 5 9.73 -19.73 -5.90
N HIS A 6 9.44 -19.84 -7.20
CA HIS A 6 9.01 -18.67 -8.01
C HIS A 6 7.50 -18.48 -8.22
N LEU A 7 6.62 -19.37 -7.74
CA LEU A 7 5.20 -19.39 -8.15
C LEU A 7 4.16 -19.03 -7.05
N ARG A 8 4.56 -18.42 -5.93
CA ARG A 8 3.65 -18.09 -4.79
C ARG A 8 3.08 -16.66 -4.78
N ARG A 9 3.11 -15.91 -5.90
CA ARG A 9 3.34 -14.45 -5.85
C ARG A 9 2.13 -13.51 -6.03
N LEU A 10 0.91 -13.99 -6.31
CA LEU A 10 -0.22 -13.08 -6.60
C LEU A 10 -0.88 -12.47 -5.34
N ALA A 11 -1.12 -13.25 -4.27
CA ALA A 11 -1.66 -12.72 -3.00
C ALA A 11 -0.58 -12.43 -1.94
N ALA A 12 0.62 -12.96 -2.11
CA ALA A 12 1.78 -12.61 -1.27
C ALA A 12 2.23 -11.16 -1.49
N GLY A 13 1.84 -10.57 -2.63
CA GLY A 13 1.99 -9.15 -2.90
C GLY A 13 1.22 -8.32 -1.88
N VAL A 14 -0.10 -8.31 -2.00
CA VAL A 14 -0.95 -7.46 -1.19
C VAL A 14 -0.87 -7.78 0.33
N ALA A 15 -0.58 -9.04 0.71
CA ALA A 15 -0.38 -9.43 2.11
C ALA A 15 0.92 -8.88 2.76
N ALA A 16 1.98 -8.63 1.98
CA ALA A 16 3.22 -8.03 2.52
C ALA A 16 3.04 -6.52 2.81
N VAL A 17 2.15 -5.84 2.09
CA VAL A 17 1.73 -4.46 2.38
C VAL A 17 0.97 -4.40 3.71
N ALA A 18 0.05 -5.34 3.93
CA ALA A 18 -0.70 -5.46 5.18
C ALA A 18 0.22 -5.74 6.38
N LEU A 19 1.20 -6.65 6.26
CA LEU A 19 2.15 -6.95 7.34
C LEU A 19 3.18 -5.84 7.60
N ALA A 20 3.56 -5.06 6.58
CA ALA A 20 4.48 -3.92 6.72
C ALA A 20 3.81 -2.71 7.37
N ALA A 21 2.58 -2.38 6.96
CA ALA A 21 1.78 -1.33 7.62
C ALA A 21 1.48 -1.71 9.08
N VAL A 22 1.32 -3.01 9.36
CA VAL A 22 1.17 -3.56 10.71
C VAL A 22 2.47 -3.54 11.53
N ALA A 23 3.65 -3.57 10.90
CA ALA A 23 4.94 -3.40 11.57
C ALA A 23 5.22 -1.94 11.94
N ALA A 24 4.71 -0.98 11.17
CA ALA A 24 4.76 0.45 11.49
C ALA A 24 4.05 0.76 12.82
N CYS A 25 3.07 -0.06 13.22
CA CYS A 25 2.35 0.07 14.49
C CYS A 25 3.02 -0.63 15.69
N THR A 26 4.21 -1.20 15.53
CA THR A 26 4.91 -1.95 16.61
C THR A 26 6.35 -1.60 16.83
N ASN A 27 6.96 -0.82 15.95
CA ASN A 27 8.28 -0.31 16.23
C ASN A 27 8.11 0.98 17.02
N GLU A 28 8.60 1.00 18.26
CA GLU A 28 9.17 2.21 18.83
C GLU A 28 10.40 2.60 17.98
N THR A 29 10.17 2.98 16.73
CA THR A 29 11.15 3.77 16.01
C THR A 29 11.11 5.09 16.74
N THR A 30 12.13 5.36 17.56
CA THR A 30 12.32 6.62 18.25
C THR A 30 12.57 7.70 17.21
N SER A 31 11.51 8.12 16.51
CA SER A 31 11.53 9.33 15.71
C SER A 31 11.70 10.48 16.70
N PRO A 32 12.82 11.20 16.70
CA PRO A 32 12.97 12.37 17.56
C PRO A 32 11.84 13.35 17.23
N THR A 33 11.13 13.79 18.27
CA THR A 33 10.01 14.71 18.16
C THR A 33 10.42 16.10 18.60
N SER A 34 10.04 17.12 17.83
CA SER A 34 10.20 18.53 18.20
C SER A 34 8.84 19.22 18.22
N SER A 35 8.56 19.99 19.28
CA SER A 35 7.34 20.78 19.43
C SER A 35 7.61 22.26 19.15
N ASN A 36 7.10 22.80 18.04
CA ASN A 36 7.27 24.22 17.71
C ASN A 36 5.95 25.02 17.71
N SER A 37 4.89 24.54 18.40
CA SER A 37 3.55 25.15 18.32
C SER A 37 2.84 25.27 19.66
N ASN A 38 2.25 26.44 19.92
CA ASN A 38 1.52 26.75 21.15
C ASN A 38 0.01 26.41 21.10
N ASN A 39 -0.53 26.02 19.94
CA ASN A 39 -1.92 25.53 19.82
C ASN A 39 -2.11 24.60 18.60
N PRO A 40 -1.51 23.40 18.60
CA PRO A 40 -1.59 22.50 17.47
C PRO A 40 -2.91 21.70 17.44
N ALA A 41 -3.39 21.39 16.23
CA ALA A 41 -4.47 20.42 16.00
C ALA A 41 -4.08 19.00 16.45
N LEU A 42 -2.80 18.67 16.26
CA LEU A 42 -2.04 17.54 16.82
C LEU A 42 -1.79 17.65 18.33
N SER A 43 -1.76 16.56 19.11
CA SER A 43 -0.76 16.33 20.17
C SER A 43 0.51 15.67 19.56
N VAL A 44 1.63 15.63 20.30
CA VAL A 44 2.88 15.05 19.77
C VAL A 44 2.72 13.55 19.50
N PRO A 45 2.12 12.74 20.41
CA PRO A 45 1.86 11.34 20.13
C PRO A 45 0.92 11.12 18.94
N GLU A 46 -0.10 11.97 18.77
CA GLU A 46 -1.00 11.88 17.60
C GLU A 46 -0.27 12.20 16.29
N ALA A 47 0.66 13.16 16.30
CA ALA A 47 1.48 13.47 15.12
C ALA A 47 2.41 12.31 14.73
N ASN A 48 2.99 11.60 15.70
CA ASN A 48 3.82 10.42 15.42
C ASN A 48 3.01 9.29 14.78
N LEU A 49 1.85 8.96 15.36
CA LEU A 49 0.98 7.92 14.82
C LEU A 49 0.49 8.25 13.40
N LEU A 50 0.13 9.52 13.18
CA LEU A 50 -0.22 9.99 11.84
C LEU A 50 0.98 9.86 10.89
N GLY A 51 2.18 10.24 11.35
CA GLY A 51 3.42 10.15 10.57
C GLY A 51 3.73 8.71 10.15
N GLU A 52 3.61 7.75 11.07
CA GLU A 52 3.80 6.32 10.80
C GLU A 52 2.81 5.80 9.74
N ALA A 53 1.51 6.15 9.89
CA ALA A 53 0.48 5.74 8.95
C ALA A 53 0.72 6.33 7.55
N VAL A 54 0.95 7.65 7.45
CA VAL A 54 1.19 8.33 6.18
C VAL A 54 2.46 7.83 5.50
N ALA A 55 3.53 7.52 6.25
CA ALA A 55 4.76 6.95 5.71
C ALA A 55 4.56 5.53 5.14
N ALA A 56 3.77 4.70 5.83
CA ALA A 56 3.42 3.37 5.34
C ALA A 56 2.52 3.44 4.09
N ASP A 57 1.53 4.35 4.11
CA ASP A 57 0.62 4.58 2.99
C ASP A 57 1.34 5.12 1.75
N ALA A 58 2.34 5.99 1.92
CA ALA A 58 3.19 6.46 0.82
C ALA A 58 3.96 5.32 0.13
N GLU A 59 4.45 4.33 0.88
CA GLU A 59 5.07 3.15 0.26
C GLU A 59 4.02 2.23 -0.38
N SER A 60 2.84 2.13 0.21
CA SER A 60 1.70 1.39 -0.36
C SER A 60 1.30 1.92 -1.74
N GLU A 61 1.55 3.19 -2.06
CA GLU A 61 1.35 3.72 -3.41
C GLU A 61 2.15 2.94 -4.46
N LEU A 62 3.41 2.62 -4.15
CA LEU A 62 4.29 1.84 -5.03
C LEU A 62 3.92 0.36 -5.04
N ASP A 63 3.46 -0.19 -3.91
CA ASP A 63 2.90 -1.56 -3.85
C ASP A 63 1.48 -1.67 -4.45
N GLY A 64 0.81 -0.56 -4.77
CA GLY A 64 -0.41 -0.54 -5.59
C GLY A 64 -0.07 -0.53 -7.08
N ALA A 65 0.94 0.28 -7.43
CA ALA A 65 1.52 0.32 -8.76
C ALA A 65 2.28 -0.96 -9.13
N THR A 66 2.69 -1.79 -8.17
CA THR A 66 3.41 -3.06 -8.41
C THR A 66 2.91 -4.11 -7.43
N LEU A 67 2.75 -5.38 -7.81
CA LEU A 67 2.56 -6.45 -6.82
C LEU A 67 3.68 -6.40 -5.78
N SER A 68 3.36 -6.58 -4.49
CA SER A 68 4.43 -6.48 -3.49
C SER A 68 5.56 -7.47 -3.74
N GLY A 69 6.77 -6.93 -3.54
CA GLY A 69 7.99 -7.46 -4.13
C GLY A 69 8.42 -6.73 -5.40
N GLY A 70 7.63 -5.75 -5.87
CA GLY A 70 7.95 -4.82 -6.95
C GLY A 70 7.64 -5.32 -8.36
N MET A 71 7.02 -6.50 -8.52
CA MET A 71 6.73 -7.08 -9.84
C MET A 71 5.36 -6.62 -10.34
N PHE A 72 5.16 -6.47 -11.64
CA PHE A 72 3.83 -6.13 -12.16
C PHE A 72 2.92 -7.36 -12.12
N LEU A 73 1.60 -7.14 -12.18
CA LEU A 73 0.63 -8.22 -12.38
C LEU A 73 1.05 -8.99 -13.64
N PRO A 74 1.50 -10.26 -13.54
CA PRO A 74 1.69 -11.05 -14.75
C PRO A 74 0.31 -11.30 -15.34
N GLY A 75 0.22 -11.24 -16.68
CA GLY A 75 -1.03 -11.47 -17.41
C GLY A 75 -1.78 -12.69 -16.86
N LEU A 76 -3.06 -12.52 -16.52
CA LEU A 76 -3.85 -13.50 -15.76
C LEU A 76 -4.32 -14.71 -16.59
N ALA A 77 -3.66 -14.99 -17.71
CA ALA A 77 -4.00 -16.07 -18.63
C ALA A 77 -3.88 -17.49 -18.03
N GLY A 78 -3.06 -17.65 -16.98
CA GLY A 78 -2.87 -18.95 -16.29
C GLY A 78 -3.86 -19.17 -15.13
N PRO A 79 -4.17 -20.42 -14.74
CA PRO A 79 -5.02 -20.73 -13.58
C PRO A 79 -4.43 -20.16 -12.28
N ILE A 80 -5.28 -19.78 -11.32
CA ILE A 80 -4.80 -19.38 -9.99
C ILE A 80 -4.11 -20.58 -9.33
N ALA A 81 -2.82 -20.43 -9.04
CA ALA A 81 -2.07 -21.41 -8.29
C ALA A 81 -2.44 -21.30 -6.79
N PRO A 82 -2.57 -22.43 -6.07
CA PRO A 82 -2.94 -22.40 -4.67
C PRO A 82 -1.88 -21.69 -3.83
N PHE A 83 -2.35 -20.93 -2.84
CA PHE A 83 -1.50 -20.28 -1.86
C PHE A 83 -1.06 -21.31 -0.80
N ALA A 84 0.24 -21.37 -0.53
CA ALA A 84 0.91 -22.21 0.46
C ALA A 84 1.22 -23.69 0.08
N SER A 85 2.13 -24.28 0.87
CA SER A 85 2.41 -25.72 0.91
C SER A 85 1.94 -26.25 2.27
N GLY A 86 0.99 -27.18 2.28
CA GLY A 86 0.35 -27.73 3.48
C GLY A 86 -1.04 -28.29 3.15
N THR A 87 -1.81 -28.70 4.15
CA THR A 87 -3.15 -29.30 3.98
C THR A 87 -4.29 -28.27 3.84
N ALA A 88 -3.99 -26.96 3.93
CA ALA A 88 -4.94 -25.88 3.69
C ALA A 88 -4.44 -25.05 2.51
N PHE A 89 -5.14 -25.14 1.37
CA PHE A 89 -4.90 -24.30 0.21
C PHE A 89 -5.96 -23.21 0.19
N CYS A 90 -5.55 -21.94 0.16
CA CYS A 90 -6.45 -20.88 -0.27
C CYS A 90 -6.42 -20.86 -1.80
N THR A 91 -7.60 -20.98 -2.40
CA THR A 91 -7.81 -20.83 -3.84
C THR A 91 -8.99 -19.87 -4.01
N PRO A 92 -8.74 -18.57 -4.23
CA PRO A 92 -9.82 -17.62 -4.47
C PRO A 92 -10.54 -17.96 -5.77
N THR A 93 -11.78 -17.52 -5.87
CA THR A 93 -12.57 -17.65 -7.08
C THR A 93 -12.20 -16.55 -8.05
N ARG A 94 -11.96 -16.87 -9.31
CA ARG A 94 -11.71 -15.89 -10.38
C ARG A 94 -12.78 -15.97 -11.46
N THR A 95 -13.34 -14.82 -11.79
CA THR A 95 -14.41 -14.70 -12.78
C THR A 95 -14.14 -13.54 -13.73
N PRO A 96 -14.08 -13.76 -15.06
CA PRO A 96 -14.06 -15.08 -15.71
C PRO A 96 -12.76 -15.84 -15.39
N SER A 97 -12.79 -17.17 -15.50
CA SER A 97 -11.61 -18.00 -15.25
C SER A 97 -10.49 -17.75 -16.27
N THR A 98 -10.81 -17.22 -17.45
CA THR A 98 -9.86 -16.78 -18.49
C THR A 98 -10.29 -15.39 -18.96
N PRO A 99 -9.79 -14.33 -18.31
CA PRO A 99 -10.09 -12.96 -18.72
C PRO A 99 -9.60 -12.69 -20.14
N VAL A 100 -10.38 -11.89 -20.88
CA VAL A 100 -9.96 -11.31 -22.14
C VAL A 100 -8.93 -10.22 -21.84
N ASP A 101 -7.97 -10.09 -22.74
CA ASP A 101 -6.99 -9.01 -22.83
C ASP A 101 -7.00 -8.64 -24.32
N ALA A 102 -7.82 -7.65 -24.66
CA ALA A 102 -8.19 -7.37 -26.04
C ALA A 102 -7.08 -6.69 -26.86
N ASP A 103 -6.18 -5.95 -26.23
CA ASP A 103 -5.05 -5.29 -26.87
C ASP A 103 -3.69 -5.95 -26.63
N GLY A 104 -3.63 -6.96 -25.76
CA GLY A 104 -2.46 -7.79 -25.51
C GLY A 104 -1.41 -7.13 -24.61
N ASP A 105 -1.78 -6.12 -23.84
CA ASP A 105 -0.86 -5.37 -22.99
C ASP A 105 -0.57 -6.01 -21.62
N ARG A 106 -1.23 -7.15 -21.36
CA ARG A 106 -1.17 -8.00 -20.16
C ARG A 106 -2.06 -7.55 -19.00
N VAL A 107 -2.90 -6.55 -19.19
CA VAL A 107 -3.98 -6.20 -18.27
C VAL A 107 -5.28 -6.84 -18.78
N PRO A 108 -6.04 -7.56 -17.92
CA PRO A 108 -7.34 -8.07 -18.34
C PRO A 108 -8.34 -6.93 -18.53
N ASP A 109 -9.20 -7.02 -19.55
CA ASP A 109 -10.31 -6.07 -19.76
C ASP A 109 -11.14 -5.94 -18.47
N ALA A 110 -11.46 -7.07 -17.84
CA ALA A 110 -12.07 -7.15 -16.53
C ALA A 110 -11.88 -8.53 -15.90
N VAL A 111 -11.63 -8.57 -14.60
CA VAL A 111 -11.63 -9.78 -13.79
C VAL A 111 -12.00 -9.47 -12.35
N HIS A 112 -12.79 -10.36 -11.77
CA HIS A 112 -13.14 -10.38 -10.37
C HIS A 112 -12.40 -11.52 -9.66
N ILE A 113 -11.81 -11.23 -8.50
CA ILE A 113 -11.12 -12.19 -7.64
C ILE A 113 -11.76 -12.13 -6.24
N GLU A 114 -12.42 -13.22 -5.85
CA GLU A 114 -13.11 -13.33 -4.57
C GLU A 114 -12.35 -14.25 -3.60
N PHE A 115 -12.09 -13.75 -2.39
CA PHE A 115 -11.48 -14.50 -1.30
C PHE A 115 -12.57 -14.89 -0.29
N THR A 116 -12.98 -16.16 -0.30
CA THR A 116 -13.93 -16.71 0.67
C THR A 116 -13.17 -17.37 1.81
N ASP A 117 -12.94 -16.62 2.90
CA ASP A 117 -12.32 -17.06 4.16
C ASP A 117 -11.05 -17.92 3.98
N CYS A 118 -10.12 -17.40 3.18
CA CYS A 118 -8.82 -18.00 2.96
C CYS A 118 -7.99 -17.97 4.24
N ALA A 119 -8.03 -19.06 5.01
CA ALA A 119 -7.31 -19.18 6.28
C ALA A 119 -6.03 -20.04 6.16
N PHE A 120 -4.96 -19.56 6.77
CA PHE A 120 -3.71 -20.27 6.98
C PHE A 120 -3.46 -20.33 8.47
N SER A 121 -3.14 -21.50 9.02
CA SER A 121 -2.80 -21.61 10.43
C SER A 121 -1.59 -22.50 10.65
N SER A 122 -0.81 -22.13 11.65
CA SER A 122 0.29 -22.88 12.24
C SER A 122 0.09 -22.90 13.77
N ALA A 123 1.02 -23.53 14.50
CA ALA A 123 0.90 -23.64 15.97
C ALA A 123 0.83 -22.30 16.70
N THR A 124 1.41 -21.23 16.14
CA THR A 124 1.56 -19.92 16.80
C THR A 124 1.02 -18.75 15.99
N GLU A 125 0.57 -19.00 14.77
CA GLU A 125 0.22 -17.96 13.80
C GLU A 125 -0.99 -18.39 12.98
N ALA A 126 -1.93 -17.48 12.75
CA ALA A 126 -3.03 -17.67 11.83
C ALA A 126 -3.26 -16.41 10.99
N ASP A 127 -3.31 -16.59 9.68
CA ASP A 127 -3.63 -15.54 8.71
C ASP A 127 -4.98 -15.84 8.07
N THR A 128 -5.78 -14.81 7.81
CA THR A 128 -7.03 -14.93 7.04
C THR A 128 -7.11 -13.82 6.02
N VAL A 129 -7.50 -14.16 4.80
CA VAL A 129 -7.80 -13.21 3.73
C VAL A 129 -9.24 -13.39 3.28
N ARG A 130 -9.98 -12.30 3.13
CA ARG A 130 -11.38 -12.31 2.67
C ARG A 130 -11.74 -11.01 1.97
N GLY A 131 -12.83 -11.01 1.21
CA GLY A 131 -13.27 -9.86 0.42
C GLY A 131 -12.92 -10.04 -1.05
N ALA A 132 -12.87 -8.94 -1.82
CA ALA A 132 -12.69 -9.04 -3.26
C ALA A 132 -11.76 -7.97 -3.85
N ILE A 133 -11.21 -8.31 -5.01
CA ILE A 133 -10.45 -7.42 -5.89
C ILE A 133 -11.07 -7.49 -7.28
N ASP A 134 -11.38 -6.35 -7.86
CA ASP A 134 -11.68 -6.21 -9.28
C ASP A 134 -10.48 -5.56 -9.97
N ILE A 135 -10.03 -6.14 -11.08
CA ILE A 135 -8.97 -5.60 -11.94
C ILE A 135 -9.57 -5.38 -13.32
N SER A 136 -9.38 -4.20 -13.89
CA SER A 136 -9.87 -3.86 -15.24
C SER A 136 -8.90 -2.96 -15.97
N ASP A 137 -8.85 -3.11 -17.28
CA ASP A 137 -8.24 -2.16 -18.20
C ASP A 137 -9.23 -1.01 -18.49
N PRO A 138 -8.92 0.26 -18.13
CA PRO A 138 -9.77 1.40 -18.45
C PRO A 138 -9.79 1.75 -19.94
N THR A 139 -8.83 1.25 -20.73
CA THR A 139 -8.62 1.52 -22.14
C THR A 139 -8.42 0.21 -22.93
N PRO A 140 -9.40 -0.72 -22.94
CA PRO A 140 -9.26 -2.13 -23.39
C PRO A 140 -9.01 -2.35 -24.89
N THR A 141 -8.66 -1.30 -25.62
CA THR A 141 -8.34 -1.34 -27.05
C THR A 141 -7.02 -0.64 -27.36
N VAL A 142 -6.30 -0.17 -26.33
CA VAL A 142 -5.11 0.65 -26.41
C VAL A 142 -4.07 0.05 -25.47
N ALA A 143 -3.03 -0.56 -26.06
CA ALA A 143 -1.99 -1.24 -25.31
C ALA A 143 -1.05 -0.29 -24.54
N ASP A 144 -1.58 0.38 -23.51
CA ASP A 144 -0.92 1.40 -22.69
C ASP A 144 -0.69 0.95 -21.24
N ARG A 145 -1.10 -0.28 -20.89
CA ARG A 145 -0.91 -0.94 -19.60
C ARG A 145 -1.57 -0.20 -18.46
N SER A 146 -2.61 0.57 -18.77
CA SER A 146 -3.45 1.18 -17.76
C SER A 146 -4.18 0.10 -17.00
N VAL A 147 -4.24 0.24 -15.68
CA VAL A 147 -4.91 -0.74 -14.83
C VAL A 147 -5.65 -0.04 -13.73
N LYS A 148 -6.90 -0.43 -13.55
CA LYS A 148 -7.71 -0.06 -12.41
C LYS A 148 -7.87 -1.28 -11.50
N THR A 149 -7.59 -1.09 -10.23
CA THR A 149 -7.84 -2.07 -9.18
C THR A 149 -8.85 -1.49 -8.21
N ALA A 150 -9.97 -2.17 -7.99
CA ALA A 150 -10.96 -1.83 -6.97
C ALA A 150 -10.99 -2.90 -5.88
N PHE A 151 -11.11 -2.45 -4.64
CA PHE A 151 -11.11 -3.27 -3.45
C PHE A 151 -12.48 -3.19 -2.79
N THR A 152 -13.03 -4.35 -2.43
CA THR A 152 -14.31 -4.44 -1.70
C THR A 152 -14.10 -5.26 -0.43
N ALA A 153 -14.08 -4.56 0.71
CA ALA A 153 -13.89 -5.10 2.04
C ALA A 153 -12.71 -6.09 2.13
N LEU A 154 -11.64 -5.84 1.37
CA LEU A 154 -10.54 -6.77 1.27
C LEU A 154 -9.75 -6.73 2.58
N THR A 155 -9.92 -7.78 3.38
CA THR A 155 -9.42 -7.85 4.74
C THR A 155 -8.30 -8.88 4.84
N TRP A 156 -7.19 -8.48 5.45
CA TRP A 156 -6.19 -9.39 6.01
C TRP A 156 -6.29 -9.36 7.51
N VAL A 157 -6.38 -10.54 8.13
CA VAL A 157 -6.30 -10.71 9.58
C VAL A 157 -5.06 -11.52 9.87
N HIS A 158 -4.18 -10.98 10.70
CA HIS A 158 -3.01 -11.68 11.23
C HIS A 158 -3.21 -11.91 12.72
N VAL A 159 -3.06 -13.14 13.16
CA VAL A 159 -3.10 -13.55 14.56
C VAL A 159 -1.77 -14.18 14.92
N ARG A 160 -1.09 -13.62 15.92
CA ARG A 160 0.13 -14.21 16.49
C ARG A 160 0.07 -14.12 18.00
N ASP A 161 0.35 -15.22 18.69
CA ASP A 161 0.35 -15.31 20.16
C ASP A 161 -0.95 -14.77 20.80
N GLY A 162 -2.10 -15.05 20.16
CA GLY A 162 -3.42 -14.58 20.59
C GLY A 162 -3.72 -13.10 20.31
N ARG A 163 -2.77 -12.34 19.76
CA ARG A 163 -2.96 -10.92 19.38
C ARG A 163 -3.40 -10.84 17.93
N ARG A 164 -4.54 -10.18 17.69
CA ARG A 164 -5.13 -9.97 16.37
C ARG A 164 -4.77 -8.60 15.82
N ARG A 165 -4.44 -8.55 14.54
CA ARG A 165 -4.24 -7.32 13.76
C ARG A 165 -4.98 -7.48 12.44
N SER A 166 -5.45 -6.38 11.87
CA SER A 166 -6.03 -6.44 10.53
C SER A 166 -5.83 -5.17 9.73
N LEU A 167 -5.86 -5.33 8.41
CA LEU A 167 -6.01 -4.27 7.42
C LEU A 167 -7.22 -4.61 6.57
N GLU A 168 -8.14 -3.67 6.41
CA GLU A 168 -9.23 -3.73 5.45
C GLU A 168 -9.03 -2.61 4.42
N LEU A 169 -9.15 -2.96 3.14
CA LEU A 169 -9.05 -2.03 2.01
C LEU A 169 -10.39 -1.94 1.27
N ASP A 170 -10.77 -0.69 0.98
CA ASP A 170 -11.91 -0.33 0.14
C ASP A 170 -11.52 0.80 -0.83
N GLY A 171 -12.26 0.94 -1.92
CA GLY A 171 -12.06 1.99 -2.90
C GLY A 171 -11.21 1.53 -4.09
N SER A 172 -10.59 2.47 -4.81
CA SER A 172 -9.89 2.11 -6.05
C SER A 172 -8.60 2.87 -6.28
N ARG A 173 -7.72 2.22 -7.06
CA ARG A 173 -6.50 2.78 -7.61
C ARG A 173 -6.52 2.61 -9.11
N GLU A 174 -6.18 3.65 -9.84
CA GLU A 174 -5.99 3.60 -11.28
C GLU A 174 -4.55 4.01 -11.59
N THR A 175 -3.87 3.24 -12.43
CA THR A 175 -2.46 3.44 -12.75
C THR A 175 -2.27 3.48 -14.26
N ILE A 176 -1.52 4.47 -14.75
CA ILE A 176 -0.99 4.53 -16.11
C ILE A 176 0.52 4.35 -16.04
N ARG A 177 1.08 3.54 -16.94
CA ARG A 177 2.46 3.04 -16.82
C ARG A 177 3.19 3.17 -18.14
N ASP A 178 4.38 3.75 -18.10
CA ASP A 178 5.36 3.64 -19.17
C ASP A 178 6.70 3.09 -18.64
N ALA A 179 7.71 3.03 -19.50
CA ALA A 179 9.02 2.47 -19.15
C ALA A 179 9.84 3.34 -18.17
N SER A 180 9.36 4.53 -17.80
CA SER A 180 10.05 5.53 -16.98
C SER A 180 9.17 6.13 -15.88
N VAL A 181 7.87 6.25 -16.12
CA VAL A 181 6.92 6.91 -15.23
C VAL A 181 5.74 5.98 -14.91
N ILE A 182 5.31 6.01 -13.66
CA ILE A 182 4.05 5.43 -13.23
C ILE A 182 3.22 6.54 -12.57
N SER A 183 2.06 6.82 -13.14
CA SER A 183 1.08 7.75 -12.57
C SER A 183 -0.04 6.94 -11.95
N GLN A 184 -0.40 7.23 -10.70
CA GLN A 184 -1.47 6.57 -9.98
C GLN A 184 -2.43 7.60 -9.39
N VAL A 185 -3.72 7.28 -9.44
CA VAL A 185 -4.78 8.03 -8.76
C VAL A 185 -5.50 7.09 -7.81
N GLU A 186 -5.54 7.46 -6.54
CA GLU A 186 -6.44 6.86 -5.56
C GLU A 186 -7.76 7.62 -5.55
N LYS A 187 -8.87 6.89 -5.52
CA LYS A 187 -10.20 7.47 -5.36
C LYS A 187 -10.99 6.72 -4.30
N ASP A 188 -11.47 7.49 -3.32
CA ASP A 188 -12.21 7.00 -2.16
C ASP A 188 -11.50 5.80 -1.51
N PHE A 189 -10.16 5.83 -1.50
CA PHE A 189 -9.34 4.69 -1.11
C PHE A 189 -9.17 4.67 0.40
N LYS A 190 -9.78 3.67 1.04
CA LYS A 190 -9.83 3.57 2.49
C LYS A 190 -9.00 2.40 2.98
N SER A 191 -8.15 2.69 3.97
CA SER A 191 -7.47 1.68 4.77
C SER A 191 -7.98 1.72 6.19
N THR A 192 -8.50 0.60 6.69
CA THR A 192 -8.93 0.46 8.09
C THR A 192 -7.99 -0.51 8.81
N TYR A 193 -7.30 0.01 9.82
CA TYR A 193 -6.36 -0.71 10.65
C TYR A 193 -7.03 -1.17 11.95
N THR A 194 -6.80 -2.42 12.35
CA THR A 194 -7.05 -2.90 13.71
C THR A 194 -5.73 -3.26 14.37
N PHE A 195 -5.47 -2.63 15.51
CA PHE A 195 -4.24 -2.79 16.28
C PHE A 195 -4.35 -3.96 17.27
N PRO A 196 -3.21 -4.44 17.82
CA PRO A 196 -3.20 -5.55 18.79
C PRO A 196 -4.00 -5.33 20.07
N ASP A 197 -4.23 -4.07 20.44
CA ASP A 197 -5.03 -3.66 21.60
C ASP A 197 -6.53 -3.58 21.29
N GLY A 198 -6.93 -3.89 20.05
CA GLY A 198 -8.30 -3.81 19.56
C GLY A 198 -8.73 -2.41 19.12
N SER A 199 -7.87 -1.39 19.27
CA SER A 199 -8.16 -0.06 18.74
C SER A 199 -8.17 -0.08 17.21
N THR A 200 -8.84 0.90 16.61
CA THR A 200 -8.91 1.05 15.15
C THR A 200 -8.56 2.46 14.71
N ALA A 201 -8.03 2.55 13.50
CA ALA A 201 -7.84 3.80 12.78
C ALA A 201 -8.17 3.60 11.30
N SER A 202 -8.58 4.66 10.62
CA SER A 202 -8.82 4.61 9.18
C SER A 202 -8.25 5.82 8.45
N HIS A 203 -7.75 5.59 7.24
CA HIS A 203 -7.29 6.62 6.32
C HIS A 203 -8.09 6.55 5.03
N ASP A 204 -8.88 7.57 4.75
CA ASP A 204 -9.64 7.72 3.50
C ASP A 204 -8.91 8.70 2.59
N ARG A 205 -8.51 8.27 1.39
CA ARG A 205 -7.54 8.98 0.54
C ARG A 205 -8.08 9.24 -0.85
N ASN A 206 -7.76 10.44 -1.33
CA ASN A 206 -7.86 10.87 -2.71
C ASN A 206 -6.50 11.48 -3.09
N TRP A 207 -5.55 10.62 -3.44
CA TRP A 207 -4.16 10.98 -3.72
C TRP A 207 -3.82 10.81 -5.20
N ASN A 208 -2.97 11.69 -5.70
CA ASN A 208 -2.29 11.54 -6.98
C ASN A 208 -0.82 11.28 -6.70
N SER A 209 -0.30 10.20 -7.28
CA SER A 209 1.04 9.72 -7.06
C SER A 209 1.76 9.61 -8.42
N THR A 210 3.00 10.08 -8.50
CA THR A 210 3.83 9.93 -9.71
C THR A 210 5.19 9.40 -9.31
N PHE A 211 5.49 8.18 -9.75
CA PHE A 211 6.81 7.60 -9.64
C PHE A 211 7.60 7.84 -10.94
N THR A 212 8.83 8.33 -10.82
CA THR A 212 9.77 8.51 -11.93
C THR A 212 11.03 7.73 -11.65
N ALA A 213 11.38 6.76 -12.50
CA ALA A 213 12.59 5.97 -12.33
C ALA A 213 13.86 6.83 -12.50
N ASP A 214 14.90 6.53 -11.71
CA ASP A 214 16.19 7.25 -11.81
C ASP A 214 16.84 7.07 -13.20
N ALA A 215 16.64 5.89 -13.78
CA ALA A 215 17.05 5.57 -15.14
C ALA A 215 15.80 5.45 -16.02
N ALA A 216 15.63 6.36 -16.97
CA ALA A 216 14.55 6.30 -17.96
C ALA A 216 14.59 4.96 -18.72
N GLY A 217 13.43 4.34 -18.94
CA GLY A 217 13.30 3.04 -19.60
C GLY A 217 13.57 1.82 -18.71
N SER A 218 13.89 2.01 -17.43
CA SER A 218 14.23 0.90 -16.52
C SER A 218 13.03 0.20 -15.87
N ILE A 219 11.82 0.73 -16.04
CA ILE A 219 10.60 0.06 -15.57
C ILE A 219 10.27 -1.09 -16.52
N GLN A 220 10.23 -2.30 -15.98
CA GLN A 220 9.99 -3.52 -16.76
C GLN A 220 8.85 -4.33 -16.12
N PRO A 221 7.89 -4.83 -16.92
CA PRO A 221 6.72 -5.56 -16.39
C PRO A 221 7.07 -6.77 -15.50
N ASP A 222 8.09 -7.53 -15.86
CA ASP A 222 8.43 -8.77 -15.15
C ASP A 222 9.59 -8.59 -14.14
N ALA A 223 9.99 -7.35 -13.87
CA ALA A 223 11.07 -7.02 -12.95
C ALA A 223 10.57 -6.27 -11.72
N ARG A 224 11.44 -6.16 -10.72
CA ARG A 224 11.18 -5.29 -9.57
C ARG A 224 11.22 -3.84 -9.99
N LEU A 225 10.41 -3.00 -9.34
CA LEU A 225 10.51 -1.55 -9.48
C LEU A 225 11.96 -1.08 -9.26
N PRO A 226 12.54 -0.32 -10.20
CA PRO A 226 13.87 0.27 -10.03
C PRO A 226 13.84 1.36 -8.95
N SER A 227 15.01 1.88 -8.57
CA SER A 227 15.07 3.12 -7.78
C SER A 227 14.50 4.30 -8.58
N GLY A 228 13.98 5.29 -7.87
CA GLY A 228 13.33 6.45 -8.47
C GLY A 228 12.78 7.41 -7.44
N THR A 229 12.07 8.42 -7.91
CA THR A 229 11.40 9.40 -7.05
C THR A 229 9.90 9.22 -7.08
N LEU A 230 9.24 9.44 -5.94
CA LEU A 230 7.79 9.41 -5.78
C LEU A 230 7.31 10.80 -5.34
N SER A 231 6.49 11.41 -6.18
CA SER A 231 5.69 12.58 -5.82
C SER A 231 4.31 12.13 -5.37
N ILE A 232 3.79 12.70 -4.28
CA ILE A 232 2.41 12.51 -3.83
C ILE A 232 1.79 13.89 -3.63
N ASP A 233 0.56 14.08 -4.09
CA ASP A 233 -0.27 15.24 -3.78
C ASP A 233 -1.74 14.81 -3.64
N GLY A 234 -2.41 15.25 -2.59
CA GLY A 234 -3.82 14.97 -2.44
C GLY A 234 -4.43 15.33 -1.11
N THR A 235 -5.66 14.89 -0.93
CA THR A 235 -6.41 15.10 0.31
C THR A 235 -6.76 13.77 0.93
N SER A 236 -6.91 13.76 2.24
CA SER A 236 -7.37 12.57 2.94
C SER A 236 -8.04 12.91 4.27
N THR A 237 -8.72 11.92 4.85
CA THR A 237 -9.27 11.99 6.19
C THR A 237 -8.67 10.88 7.04
N TRP A 238 -8.02 11.25 8.13
CA TRP A 238 -7.56 10.30 9.14
C TRP A 238 -8.54 10.27 10.31
N THR A 239 -8.97 9.09 10.71
CA THR A 239 -9.89 8.91 11.84
C THR A 239 -9.32 7.89 12.82
N ARG A 240 -9.31 8.23 14.10
CA ARG A 240 -8.90 7.32 15.19
C ARG A 240 -9.81 7.54 16.40
N GLY A 241 -10.52 6.49 16.81
CA GLY A 241 -11.56 6.61 17.83
C GLY A 241 -12.62 7.64 17.41
N THR A 242 -12.85 8.65 18.25
CA THR A 242 -13.80 9.75 17.98
C THR A 242 -13.15 10.95 17.29
N ASN A 243 -11.83 10.93 17.07
CA ASN A 243 -11.11 12.03 16.46
C ASN A 243 -11.03 11.82 14.94
N SER A 244 -11.37 12.87 14.19
CA SER A 244 -11.24 12.91 12.74
C SER A 244 -10.47 14.17 12.32
N TYR A 245 -9.59 14.03 11.36
CA TYR A 245 -8.67 15.07 10.88
C TYR A 245 -8.71 15.11 9.35
N SER A 246 -8.94 16.28 8.79
CA SER A 246 -8.76 16.51 7.35
C SER A 246 -7.30 16.78 7.07
N LEU A 247 -6.77 16.15 6.03
CA LEU A 247 -5.38 16.18 5.65
C LEU A 247 -5.23 16.71 4.22
N THR A 248 -4.21 17.53 4.00
CA THR A 248 -3.63 17.78 2.68
C THR A 248 -2.21 17.27 2.70
N VAL A 249 -1.88 16.35 1.81
CA VAL A 249 -0.59 15.65 1.77
C VAL A 249 0.13 16.08 0.51
N SER A 250 1.42 16.42 0.65
CA SER A 250 2.30 16.66 -0.48
C SER A 250 3.72 16.19 -0.19
N THR A 251 4.52 15.94 -1.22
CA THR A 251 5.95 15.64 -1.08
C THR A 251 6.81 16.76 -1.63
N ASP A 252 7.67 17.32 -0.79
CA ASP A 252 8.60 18.37 -1.19
C ASP A 252 9.75 18.50 -0.16
N PRO A 253 10.97 18.04 -0.49
CA PRO A 253 11.36 17.37 -1.73
C PRO A 253 10.64 16.03 -1.95
N VAL A 254 10.52 15.59 -3.21
CA VAL A 254 9.97 14.27 -3.57
C VAL A 254 10.69 13.14 -2.84
N LEU A 255 9.98 12.05 -2.56
CA LEU A 255 10.56 10.89 -1.88
C LEU A 255 11.48 10.14 -2.84
N HIS A 256 12.66 9.72 -2.39
CA HIS A 256 13.53 8.85 -3.18
C HIS A 256 13.34 7.41 -2.71
N TYR A 257 12.73 6.58 -3.56
CA TYR A 257 12.60 5.14 -3.38
C TYR A 257 13.90 4.47 -3.82
N ASN A 258 14.48 3.67 -2.91
CA ASN A 258 15.68 2.93 -3.19
C ASN A 258 15.38 1.42 -3.17
N ALA A 259 15.46 0.79 -4.34
CA ALA A 259 15.16 -0.63 -4.52
C ALA A 259 16.08 -1.54 -3.68
N SER A 260 17.26 -1.06 -3.30
CA SER A 260 18.23 -1.77 -2.46
C SER A 260 17.90 -1.72 -0.97
N CYS A 261 16.98 -0.85 -0.54
CA CYS A 261 16.54 -0.83 0.85
C CYS A 261 15.92 -2.19 1.24
N THR A 262 16.39 -2.73 2.36
CA THR A 262 15.87 -3.97 2.97
C THR A 262 14.86 -3.69 4.08
N VAL A 263 14.75 -2.44 4.52
CA VAL A 263 13.84 -1.96 5.55
C VAL A 263 12.78 -1.07 4.89
N ARG A 264 11.54 -1.21 5.36
CA ARG A 264 10.39 -0.40 4.93
C ARG A 264 10.16 0.76 5.93
N PRO A 265 9.67 1.94 5.49
CA PRO A 265 9.48 2.34 4.09
C PRO A 265 10.82 2.42 3.33
N LYS A 266 10.86 1.94 2.08
CA LYS A 266 12.07 1.92 1.23
C LYS A 266 12.47 3.29 0.68
N PHE A 267 12.19 4.35 1.42
CA PHE A 267 12.65 5.69 1.13
C PHE A 267 13.93 5.96 1.90
N ASP A 268 14.94 6.51 1.23
CA ASP A 268 16.19 6.94 1.87
C ASP A 268 16.36 8.47 1.92
N ALA A 269 15.52 9.21 1.19
CA ALA A 269 15.48 10.66 1.20
C ALA A 269 14.09 11.21 0.83
N GLY A 270 13.92 12.52 1.03
CA GLY A 270 12.70 13.26 0.70
C GLY A 270 11.79 13.50 1.91
N THR A 271 10.73 14.26 1.67
CA THR A 271 9.87 14.76 2.75
C THR A 271 8.40 14.67 2.37
N ILE A 272 7.58 14.13 3.28
CA ILE A 272 6.12 14.27 3.23
C ILE A 272 5.72 15.43 4.14
N LYS A 273 4.95 16.37 3.60
CA LYS A 273 4.31 17.46 4.34
C LYS A 273 2.81 17.16 4.41
N THR A 274 2.27 17.19 5.61
CA THR A 274 0.85 16.98 5.85
C THR A 274 0.29 18.18 6.61
N THR A 275 -0.60 18.93 5.97
CA THR A 275 -1.41 19.94 6.65
C THR A 275 -2.61 19.25 7.27
N VAL A 276 -2.77 19.36 8.58
CA VAL A 276 -3.77 18.68 9.39
C VAL A 276 -4.74 19.72 9.95
N THR A 277 -6.03 19.57 9.64
CA THR A 277 -7.08 20.47 10.12
C THR A 277 -8.05 19.70 11.02
N ARG A 278 -8.30 20.25 12.21
CA ARG A 278 -9.30 19.73 13.15
C ARG A 278 -10.01 20.88 13.85
N ASN A 279 -11.34 20.92 13.80
CA ASN A 279 -12.17 21.94 14.45
C ASN A 279 -11.74 23.39 14.12
N GLY A 280 -11.24 23.63 12.91
CA GLY A 280 -10.74 24.94 12.47
C GLY A 280 -9.29 25.25 12.86
N THR A 281 -8.65 24.45 13.70
CA THR A 281 -7.21 24.56 14.02
C THR A 281 -6.39 23.77 13.00
N THR A 282 -5.26 24.34 12.57
CA THR A 282 -4.35 23.69 11.62
C THR A 282 -3.00 23.39 12.27
N SER A 283 -2.40 22.26 11.91
CA SER A 283 -0.99 21.94 12.18
C SER A 283 -0.33 21.39 10.93
N THR A 284 0.97 21.55 10.81
CA THR A 284 1.77 20.88 9.79
C THR A 284 2.54 19.75 10.45
N VAL A 285 2.41 18.54 9.92
CA VAL A 285 3.24 17.38 10.25
C VAL A 285 4.23 17.18 9.11
N THR A 286 5.52 17.10 9.42
CA THR A 286 6.58 16.88 8.44
C THR A 286 7.29 15.57 8.74
N ILE A 287 7.33 14.67 7.76
CA ILE A 287 7.98 13.36 7.81
C ILE A 287 9.19 13.43 6.88
N ALA A 288 10.40 13.51 7.44
CA ALA A 288 11.63 13.65 6.66
C ALA A 288 12.45 12.35 6.69
N PHE A 289 12.66 11.74 5.54
CA PHE A 289 13.46 10.53 5.38
C PHE A 289 14.95 10.88 5.28
N THR A 290 15.79 10.12 5.98
CA THR A 290 17.24 10.37 6.09
C THR A 290 18.11 9.15 5.75
N ALA A 291 17.53 7.95 5.78
CA ALA A 291 18.10 6.70 5.33
C ALA A 291 16.97 5.67 5.14
N CYS A 292 17.26 4.51 4.55
CA CYS A 292 16.29 3.43 4.34
C CYS A 292 15.44 3.14 5.60
N GLY A 293 14.15 3.45 5.54
CA GLY A 293 13.21 3.22 6.64
C GLY A 293 13.44 4.07 7.88
N GLN A 294 14.31 5.09 7.81
CA GLN A 294 14.61 6.01 8.91
C GLN A 294 14.08 7.40 8.56
N TYR A 295 13.21 7.92 9.41
CA TYR A 295 12.64 9.25 9.26
C TYR A 295 12.41 9.92 10.61
N THR A 296 12.20 11.23 10.57
CA THR A 296 11.81 12.04 11.74
C THR A 296 10.44 12.66 11.52
N VAL A 297 9.64 12.74 12.57
CA VAL A 297 8.33 13.41 12.55
C VAL A 297 8.40 14.68 13.37
N THR A 298 8.06 15.81 12.74
CA THR A 298 7.99 17.12 13.40
C THR A 298 6.62 17.75 13.21
N ARG A 299 6.22 18.60 14.15
CA ARG A 299 4.92 19.27 14.13
C ARG A 299 5.02 20.76 14.50
N SER A 300 4.40 21.61 13.68
CA SER A 300 4.24 23.06 13.88
C SER A 300 2.78 23.51 13.76
#